data_AF-A0A5N9GC00-F1
#
_entry.id   AF-A0A5N9GC00-F1
#
_cell.length_a   1.000
_cell.length_b   1.000
_cell.length_c   1.000
_cell.angle_alpha   90.00
_cell.angle_beta   90.00
_cell.angle_gamma   90.00
#
_symmetry.space_group_name_H-M   'P 1'
#
loop_
_entity.id
_entity.type
_entity.pdbx_description
1 polymer ?
#
loop_
_entity_poly.entity_id
_entity_poly.type
_entity_poly.pdbx_seq_one_letter_code
_entity_poly.pdbx_strand_id
1 'polypeptide(L)' 'MQRDLAEREGIFAEPTSAAAFAGLEILTNSGVVYRDDNVLVPVTRSGLKDEPPISA' A
#
# COMPACT_ATOMS: atom_id res chain seq x y z
N MET A 1 -0.99 5.39 -3.58
CA MET A 1 -1.20 4.23 -2.70
C MET A 1 -1.16 4.54 -1.20
N GLN A 2 -0.10 5.12 -0.61
CA GLN A 2 -0.10 5.41 0.85
C GLN A 2 -1.28 6.29 1.29
N ARG A 3 -1.52 7.38 0.55
CA ARG A 3 -2.68 8.27 0.78
C ARG A 3 -4.01 7.52 0.61
N ASP A 4 -4.12 6.71 -0.43
CA ASP A 4 -5.35 5.95 -0.71
C ASP A 4 -5.68 4.97 0.42
N LEU A 5 -4.67 4.24 0.95
CA LEU A 5 -4.85 3.35 2.11
C LEU A 5 -5.30 4.13 3.35
N ALA A 6 -4.75 5.31 3.59
CA ALA A 6 -5.12 6.12 4.74
C ALA A 6 -6.54 6.69 4.62
N GLU A 7 -6.88 7.24 3.45
CA GLU A 7 -8.14 7.96 3.23
C GLU A 7 -9.33 7.03 2.97
N ARG A 8 -9.11 5.87 2.36
CA ARG A 8 -10.19 4.94 1.95
C ARG A 8 -10.34 3.75 2.88
N GLU A 9 -9.22 3.20 3.37
CA GLU A 9 -9.20 1.99 4.20
C GLU A 9 -8.94 2.29 5.69
N GLY A 10 -8.57 3.54 6.03
CA GLY A 10 -8.20 3.91 7.40
C GLY A 10 -6.85 3.31 7.85
N ILE A 11 -5.99 2.89 6.92
CA ILE A 11 -4.70 2.26 7.20
C ILE A 11 -3.57 3.23 6.86
N PHE A 12 -2.96 3.85 7.87
CA PHE A 12 -1.78 4.68 7.67
C PHE A 12 -0.50 3.83 7.73
N ALA A 13 -0.08 3.32 6.56
CA ALA A 13 1.12 2.49 6.37
C ALA A 13 2.35 3.33 6.00
N GLU A 14 3.56 2.80 6.19
CA GLU A 14 4.79 3.44 5.66
C GLU A 14 4.83 3.40 4.12
N PRO A 15 5.59 4.28 3.43
CA PRO A 15 5.70 4.29 1.97
C PRO A 15 6.08 2.93 1.37
N THR A 16 7.05 2.24 1.98
CA THR A 16 7.52 0.93 1.51
C THR A 16 6.45 -0.15 1.67
N SER A 17 5.70 -0.14 2.78
CA SER A 17 4.55 -1.05 2.94
C SER A 17 3.44 -0.74 1.92
N ALA A 18 3.15 0.53 1.66
CA ALA A 18 2.14 0.94 0.68
C ALA A 18 2.53 0.59 -0.77
N ALA A 19 3.82 0.47 -1.08
CA ALA A 19 4.29 0.10 -2.42
C ALA A 19 3.84 -1.32 -2.83
N ALA A 20 3.73 -2.25 -1.89
CA ALA A 20 3.26 -3.60 -2.18
C ALA A 20 1.80 -3.62 -2.69
N PHE A 21 0.95 -2.73 -2.17
CA PHE A 21 -0.43 -2.56 -2.64
C PHE A 21 -0.48 -1.97 -4.06
N ALA A 22 0.43 -1.04 -4.39
CA ALA A 22 0.55 -0.54 -5.77
C ALA A 22 1.00 -1.66 -6.72
N GLY A 23 1.90 -2.54 -6.27
CA GLY A 23 2.27 -3.76 -6.99
C GLY A 23 1.07 -4.68 -7.22
N LEU A 24 0.24 -4.89 -6.21
CA LEU A 24 -0.99 -5.69 -6.34
C LEU A 24 -1.96 -5.10 -7.37
N GLU A 25 -2.15 -3.78 -7.39
CA GLU A 25 -2.98 -3.10 -8.39
C GLU A 25 -2.45 -3.36 -9.82
N ILE A 26 -1.14 -3.23 -10.03
CA ILE A 26 -0.50 -3.51 -11.31
C ILE A 26 -0.69 -4.98 -11.73
N LEU A 27 -0.45 -5.92 -10.81
CA LEU A 27 -0.60 -7.36 -11.08
C LEU A 27 -2.05 -7.77 -11.35
N THR A 28 -3.00 -7.11 -10.71
CA THR A 28 -4.43 -7.32 -10.95
C THR A 28 -4.83 -6.79 -12.32
N ASN A 29 -4.34 -5.59 -12.68
CA ASN A 29 -4.62 -4.97 -13.98
C ASN A 29 -3.97 -5.71 -15.15
N SER A 30 -2.84 -6.39 -14.93
CA SER A 30 -2.17 -7.22 -15.94
C SER A 30 -2.70 -8.66 -16.02
N GLY A 31 -3.64 -9.04 -15.15
CA GLY A 31 -4.23 -10.38 -15.12
C GLY A 31 -3.31 -11.47 -14.57
N VAL A 32 -2.25 -11.09 -13.85
CA VAL A 32 -1.36 -12.04 -13.14
C VAL A 32 -1.99 -12.50 -11.82
N VAL A 33 -2.70 -11.58 -11.14
CA VAL A 33 -3.55 -11.88 -9.98
C VAL A 33 -5.00 -11.67 -10.40
N TYR A 34 -5.87 -12.64 -10.11
CA TYR A 34 -7.27 -12.56 -10.49
C TYR A 34 -8.10 -11.82 -9.44
N ARG A 35 -9.20 -11.19 -9.88
CA ARG A 35 -10.09 -10.42 -8.99
C ARG A 35 -10.71 -11.26 -7.88
N ASP A 36 -10.84 -12.57 -8.08
CA ASP A 36 -11.43 -13.50 -7.13
C ASP A 36 -10.36 -14.18 -6.22
N ASP A 37 -9.09 -13.85 -6.40
CA ASP A 37 -8.01 -14.39 -5.56
C ASP A 37 -8.04 -13.77 -4.16
N ASN A 38 -7.85 -14.61 -3.14
CA ASN A 38 -7.62 -14.15 -1.78
C ASN A 38 -6.14 -13.81 -1.60
N VAL A 39 -5.80 -12.52 -1.50
CA VAL A 39 -4.42 -12.04 -1.40
C VAL A 39 -4.14 -11.43 -0.03
N LEU A 40 -3.03 -11.84 0.58
CA LEU A 40 -2.49 -11.21 1.79
C LEU A 40 -1.34 -10.28 1.42
N VAL A 41 -1.52 -8.97 1.64
CA VAL A 41 -0.43 -7.99 1.54
C VAL A 41 -0.05 -7.54 2.95
N PRO A 42 1.16 -7.88 3.44
CA PRO A 42 1.57 -7.50 4.79
C PRO A 42 1.90 -6.00 4.86
N VAL A 43 1.38 -5.34 5.90
CA VAL A 43 1.83 -3.99 6.31
C VAL A 43 2.89 -4.17 7.39
N THR A 44 4.17 -3.98 7.02
CA THR A 44 5.30 -4.26 7.90
C THR A 44 5.55 -3.17 8.94
N ARG A 45 5.15 -1.92 8.66
CA ARG A 45 5.27 -0.79 9.58
C ARG A 45 4.14 0.22 9.42
N SER A 46 3.81 0.91 10.52
CA SER A 46 2.89 2.05 10.49
C SER A 46 3.56 3.31 9.94
N GLY A 47 2.77 4.16 9.28
CA GLY A 47 3.21 5.46 8.79
C GLY A 47 3.56 6.46 9.90
N LEU A 48 3.15 6.18 11.15
CA LEU A 48 3.55 6.97 12.33
C LEU A 48 5.06 6.87 12.63
N LYS A 49 5.75 5.91 12.01
CA LYS A 49 7.20 5.74 12.14
C LYS A 49 7.98 6.43 11.03
N ASP A 50 7.32 7.01 10.04
CA ASP A 50 8.00 7.79 9.02
C ASP A 50 8.32 9.19 9.52
N GLU A 51 9.55 9.63 9.26
CA GLU A 51 9.86 11.04 9.34
C GLU A 51 9.12 11.77 8.21
N PRO A 52 8.47 12.91 8.50
CA PRO A 52 7.90 13.73 7.44
C PRO A 52 9.01 14.07 6.43
N PRO A 53 8.69 14.10 5.12
CA PRO A 53 9.68 14.45 4.11
C PRO A 53 10.34 15.76 4.52
N ILE A 54 11.68 15.77 4.51
CA ILE A 54 12.49 16.93 4.89
C ILE A 54 12.02 18.08 4.00
N SER A 55 11.38 19.09 4.60
CA SER A 55 10.94 20.26 3.85
C SER A 55 12.20 20.97 3.36
N ALA A 56 12.29 21.16 2.05
CA ALA A 56 13.24 22.10 1.43
C ALA A 56 12.90 23.54 1.85
#